data_AF-A0A957J4P5-F1
#
_entry.id   AF-A0A957J4P5-F1
#
_cell.length_a   1.000
_cell.length_b   1.000
_cell.length_c   1.000
_cell.angle_alpha   90.00
_cell.angle_beta   90.00
_cell.angle_gamma   90.00
#
_symmetry.space_group_name_H-M   'P 1'
#
loop_
_entity.id
_entity.type
_entity.pdbx_description
1 polymer ?
#
loop_
_entity_poly.entity_id
_entity_poly.type
_entity_poly.pdbx_seq_one_letter_code
_entity_poly.pdbx_strand_id
1 'polypeptide(L)'
;MSPATEAQIAYAQDEGYLVWGFSDCFDVAAGGYVQQGAPPVASPSWPETRPGLISPHASALALITPRASGAISNLQVISNTWPTAYDTMYGFRDSVMIKVDDPNYGQVSERFSALNQEWIFLALLNAQTEFIWTYFYQDEGVHNAHLAMYRQEVYLPIVQNANNVSVYKNIVSK
;
A
#
# COMPACT_ATOMS: atom_id res chain seq x y z
N MET A 1 -13.84 -2.58 6.10
CA MET A 1 -13.55 -3.05 4.72
C MET A 1 -12.94 -1.87 3.98
N SER A 2 -11.79 -2.01 3.31
CA SER A 2 -11.16 -0.91 2.56
C SER A 2 -11.68 -0.91 1.12
N PRO A 3 -12.63 -0.02 0.74
CA PRO A 3 -13.26 -0.09 -0.58
C PRO A 3 -12.26 0.04 -1.73
N ALA A 4 -11.19 0.80 -1.54
CA ALA A 4 -10.14 1.00 -2.54
C ALA A 4 -9.34 -0.28 -2.83
N THR A 5 -9.01 -1.08 -1.81
CA THR A 5 -8.29 -2.35 -2.00
C THR A 5 -9.16 -3.37 -2.73
N GLU A 6 -10.44 -3.49 -2.35
CA GLU A 6 -11.38 -4.38 -3.04
C GLU A 6 -11.53 -4.00 -4.52
N ALA A 7 -11.59 -2.71 -4.80
CA ALA A 7 -11.74 -2.19 -6.14
C ALA A 7 -10.54 -2.56 -7.04
N GLN A 8 -9.31 -2.45 -6.52
CA GLN A 8 -8.11 -2.92 -7.23
C GLN A 8 -8.13 -4.43 -7.48
N ILE A 9 -8.55 -5.23 -6.50
CA ILE A 9 -8.63 -6.70 -6.63
C ILE A 9 -9.67 -7.09 -7.67
N ALA A 10 -10.87 -6.50 -7.61
CA ALA A 10 -11.94 -6.77 -8.57
C ALA A 10 -11.54 -6.36 -9.98
N TYR A 11 -10.94 -5.18 -10.14
CA TYR A 11 -10.49 -4.71 -11.44
C TYR A 11 -9.41 -5.61 -12.05
N ALA A 12 -8.44 -6.08 -11.25
CA ALA A 12 -7.46 -7.05 -11.74
C ALA A 12 -8.12 -8.36 -12.21
N GLN A 13 -9.16 -8.83 -11.52
CA GLN A 13 -9.90 -10.02 -11.92
C GLN A 13 -10.66 -9.81 -13.23
N ASP A 14 -11.33 -8.65 -13.38
CA ASP A 14 -12.10 -8.32 -14.58
C ASP A 14 -11.22 -8.21 -15.83
N GLU A 15 -10.02 -7.65 -15.69
CA GLU A 15 -9.02 -7.55 -16.77
C GLU A 15 -8.20 -8.84 -16.99
N GLY A 16 -8.42 -9.86 -16.15
CA GLY A 16 -7.71 -11.14 -16.24
C GLY A 16 -6.23 -11.07 -15.82
N TYR A 17 -5.87 -10.07 -15.02
CA TYR A 17 -4.52 -9.91 -14.49
C TYR A 17 -4.24 -10.87 -13.33
N LEU A 18 -3.02 -11.42 -13.29
CA LEU A 18 -2.59 -12.38 -12.25
C LEU A 18 -2.47 -11.73 -10.86
N VAL A 19 -2.15 -10.44 -10.82
CA VAL A 19 -1.85 -9.68 -9.62
C VAL A 19 -2.48 -8.29 -9.71
N TRP A 20 -2.62 -7.61 -8.58
CA TRP A 20 -3.13 -6.24 -8.47
C TRP A 20 -2.08 -5.29 -7.89
N GLY A 21 -2.33 -3.97 -7.95
CA GLY A 21 -1.44 -2.93 -7.42
C GLY A 21 -1.39 -1.70 -8.33
N PHE A 22 -2.53 -1.07 -8.56
CA PHE A 22 -2.65 0.05 -9.49
C PHE A 22 -2.49 1.37 -8.73
N SER A 23 -1.43 2.10 -9.04
CA SER A 23 -1.12 3.42 -8.50
C SER A 23 -0.13 4.11 -9.43
N ASP A 24 0.07 5.40 -9.24
CA ASP A 24 1.06 6.17 -9.96
C ASP A 24 2.47 5.60 -9.72
N CYS A 25 3.25 5.49 -10.80
CA CYS A 25 4.59 4.93 -10.77
C CYS A 25 5.39 5.35 -12.00
N PHE A 26 6.69 5.12 -11.99
CA PHE A 26 7.51 5.11 -13.19
C PHE A 26 7.20 3.89 -14.04
N ASP A 27 7.17 4.07 -15.36
CA ASP A 27 7.04 2.98 -16.31
C ASP A 27 8.29 2.06 -16.29
N VAL A 28 8.19 0.95 -17.01
CA VAL A 28 9.25 -0.04 -17.14
C VAL A 28 10.50 0.54 -17.83
N ALA A 29 11.65 -0.11 -17.64
CA ALA A 29 12.95 0.41 -18.06
C ALA A 29 13.19 1.84 -17.55
N ALA A 30 13.72 2.72 -18.40
CA ALA A 30 13.91 4.14 -18.12
C ALA A 30 12.67 5.01 -18.42
N GLY A 31 11.48 4.41 -18.57
CA GLY A 31 10.24 5.09 -18.98
C GLY A 31 9.76 6.20 -18.01
N GLY A 32 8.84 7.05 -18.46
CA GLY A 32 8.38 8.24 -17.71
C GLY A 32 7.50 7.93 -16.49
N TYR A 33 7.09 8.96 -15.76
CA TYR A 33 6.08 8.83 -14.70
C TYR A 33 4.68 8.68 -15.33
N VAL A 34 3.89 7.76 -14.81
CA VAL A 34 2.57 7.38 -15.29
C VAL A 34 1.58 7.54 -14.14
N GLN A 35 0.42 8.11 -14.44
CA GLN A 35 -0.67 8.29 -13.47
C GLN A 35 -1.80 7.32 -13.74
N GLN A 36 -2.15 6.49 -12.77
CA GLN A 36 -3.10 5.38 -12.96
C GLN A 36 -3.59 4.80 -11.63
N GLY A 37 -4.72 4.09 -11.69
CA GLY A 37 -5.33 3.40 -10.55
C GLY A 37 -6.32 2.34 -11.01
N ALA A 38 -7.22 1.93 -10.11
CA ALA A 38 -8.34 1.04 -10.44
C ALA A 38 -9.68 1.77 -10.27
N PRO A 39 -10.71 1.47 -11.09
CA PRO A 39 -12.06 1.95 -10.87
C PRO A 39 -12.60 1.55 -9.50
N PRO A 40 -13.43 2.37 -8.84
CA PRO A 40 -13.86 3.69 -9.29
C PRO A 40 -12.76 4.73 -9.08
N VAL A 41 -12.29 5.33 -10.17
CA VAL A 41 -11.42 6.51 -10.13
C VAL A 41 -12.30 7.76 -10.11
N ALA A 42 -11.88 8.80 -9.39
CA ALA A 42 -12.59 10.08 -9.38
C ALA A 42 -12.58 10.77 -10.77
N SER A 43 -11.74 10.29 -11.70
CA SER A 43 -11.61 10.81 -13.05
C SER A 43 -12.60 10.14 -14.02
N PRO A 44 -13.22 10.87 -14.97
CA PRO A 44 -13.99 10.28 -16.06
C PRO A 44 -13.12 9.60 -17.15
N SER A 45 -11.78 9.68 -17.04
CA SER A 45 -10.85 9.00 -17.94
C SER A 45 -10.69 7.51 -17.60
N TRP A 46 -10.01 6.77 -18.50
CA TRP A 46 -9.62 5.39 -18.23
C TRP A 46 -8.82 5.31 -16.91
N PRO A 47 -9.07 4.28 -16.09
CA PRO A 47 -8.39 4.09 -14.80
C PRO A 47 -6.89 3.86 -14.98
N GLU A 48 -6.50 3.16 -16.05
CA GLU A 48 -5.12 2.93 -16.43
C GLU A 48 -4.76 3.79 -17.64
N THR A 49 -3.68 4.55 -17.54
CA THR A 49 -3.05 5.22 -18.69
C THR A 49 -1.99 4.34 -19.35
N ARG A 50 -1.50 3.31 -18.63
CA ARG A 50 -0.62 2.25 -19.13
C ARG A 50 -1.17 0.88 -18.69
N PRO A 51 -2.10 0.25 -19.45
CA PRO A 51 -2.76 -0.99 -19.04
C PRO A 51 -1.80 -2.12 -18.66
N GLY A 52 -2.02 -2.71 -17.50
CA GLY A 52 -1.22 -3.78 -16.92
C GLY A 52 0.09 -3.32 -16.28
N LEU A 53 0.33 -2.02 -16.12
CA LEU A 53 1.47 -1.55 -15.34
C LEU A 53 1.05 -1.51 -13.85
N ILE A 54 1.64 -2.37 -13.03
CA ILE A 54 1.38 -2.38 -11.58
C ILE A 54 2.59 -1.91 -10.78
N SER A 55 2.33 -1.33 -9.61
CA SER A 55 3.33 -0.93 -8.63
C SER A 55 3.15 -1.72 -7.31
N PRO A 56 4.17 -2.45 -6.84
CA PRO A 56 4.07 -3.26 -5.63
C PRO A 56 3.67 -2.47 -4.36
N HIS A 57 3.99 -1.17 -4.29
CA HIS A 57 3.64 -0.36 -3.10
C HIS A 57 2.12 -0.28 -2.85
N ALA A 58 1.31 -0.23 -3.92
CA ALA A 58 -0.14 -0.20 -3.80
C ALA A 58 -0.69 -1.47 -3.13
N SER A 59 -0.06 -2.61 -3.41
CA SER A 59 -0.37 -3.85 -2.70
C SER A 59 0.11 -3.84 -1.26
N ALA A 60 1.32 -3.34 -1.02
CA ALA A 60 1.90 -3.29 0.33
C ALA A 60 1.08 -2.43 1.29
N LEU A 61 0.46 -1.34 0.83
CA LEU A 61 -0.44 -0.53 1.66
C LEU A 61 -1.64 -1.31 2.23
N ALA A 62 -2.04 -2.43 1.62
CA ALA A 62 -3.10 -3.26 2.17
C ALA A 62 -2.66 -4.12 3.37
N LEU A 63 -1.37 -4.17 3.70
CA LEU A 63 -0.85 -4.87 4.88
C LEU A 63 -1.43 -4.34 6.20
N ILE A 64 -1.79 -3.05 6.25
CA ILE A 64 -2.41 -2.41 7.42
C ILE A 64 -3.94 -2.54 7.45
N THR A 65 -4.49 -3.49 6.68
CA THR A 65 -5.94 -3.71 6.57
C THR A 65 -6.27 -5.18 6.80
N PRO A 66 -7.57 -5.55 6.92
CA PRO A 66 -7.98 -6.97 6.95
C PRO A 66 -7.57 -7.79 5.71
N ARG A 67 -6.99 -7.18 4.67
CA ARG A 67 -6.48 -7.84 3.46
C ARG A 67 -4.99 -8.16 3.51
N ALA A 68 -4.34 -8.03 4.68
CA ALA A 68 -2.90 -8.26 4.83
C ALA A 68 -2.42 -9.60 4.26
N SER A 69 -3.11 -10.71 4.52
CA SER A 69 -2.75 -12.03 3.98
C SER A 69 -2.80 -12.07 2.44
N GLY A 70 -3.83 -11.49 1.84
CA GLY A 70 -3.97 -11.37 0.39
C GLY A 70 -2.89 -10.48 -0.23
N ALA A 71 -2.51 -9.40 0.46
CA ALA A 71 -1.41 -8.53 0.04
C ALA A 71 -0.06 -9.27 0.06
N ILE A 72 0.23 -10.05 1.10
CA ILE A 72 1.43 -10.88 1.18
C ILE A 72 1.47 -11.86 0.02
N SER A 73 0.39 -12.60 -0.21
CA SER A 73 0.31 -13.55 -1.32
C SER A 73 0.50 -12.86 -2.67
N ASN A 74 -0.12 -11.71 -2.90
CA ASN A 74 0.03 -10.94 -4.14
C ASN A 74 1.49 -10.49 -4.37
N LEU A 75 2.13 -9.93 -3.35
CA LEU A 75 3.54 -9.51 -3.41
C LEU A 75 4.49 -10.68 -3.67
N GLN A 76 4.23 -11.83 -3.05
CA GLN A 76 4.99 -13.06 -3.30
C GLN A 76 4.80 -13.55 -4.75
N VAL A 77 3.58 -13.49 -5.29
CA VAL A 77 3.33 -13.84 -6.70
C VAL A 77 4.10 -12.90 -7.62
N ILE A 78 4.13 -11.59 -7.33
CA ILE A 78 4.92 -10.61 -8.11
C ILE A 78 6.40 -11.01 -8.11
N SER A 79 7.00 -11.18 -6.92
CA SER A 79 8.44 -11.50 -6.82
C SER A 79 8.81 -12.87 -7.38
N ASN A 80 7.91 -13.85 -7.29
CA ASN A 80 8.17 -15.20 -7.79
C ASN A 80 7.99 -15.30 -9.30
N THR A 81 7.02 -14.57 -9.87
CA THR A 81 6.73 -14.58 -11.31
C THR A 81 7.72 -13.71 -12.08
N TRP A 82 8.09 -12.55 -11.51
CA TRP A 82 9.09 -11.63 -12.07
C TRP A 82 10.21 -11.40 -11.05
N PRO A 83 11.21 -12.30 -10.96
CA PRO A 83 12.29 -12.20 -9.98
C PRO A 83 13.04 -10.87 -10.02
N THR A 84 13.14 -10.24 -11.19
CA THR A 84 13.77 -8.93 -11.36
C THR A 84 12.98 -7.78 -10.74
N ALA A 85 11.70 -7.98 -10.40
CA ALA A 85 10.87 -6.98 -9.73
C ALA A 85 11.29 -6.75 -8.27
N TYR A 86 12.05 -7.67 -7.68
CA TYR A 86 12.57 -7.54 -6.32
C TYR A 86 14.10 -7.51 -6.33
N ASP A 87 14.66 -6.50 -5.69
CA ASP A 87 16.09 -6.31 -5.48
C ASP A 87 16.43 -6.58 -4.01
N THR A 88 17.52 -7.29 -3.76
CA THR A 88 17.90 -7.70 -2.39
C THR A 88 18.38 -6.55 -1.52
N MET A 89 18.81 -5.43 -2.12
CA MET A 89 19.29 -4.25 -1.41
C MET A 89 18.18 -3.22 -1.19
N TYR A 90 17.34 -3.00 -2.20
CA TYR A 90 16.35 -1.92 -2.20
C TYR A 90 14.89 -2.38 -2.15
N GLY A 91 14.62 -3.69 -2.21
CA GLY A 91 13.27 -4.23 -2.22
C GLY A 91 12.63 -4.17 -3.61
N PHE A 92 11.31 -3.97 -3.68
CA PHE A 92 10.61 -3.97 -4.96
C PHE A 92 11.02 -2.79 -5.84
N ARG A 93 11.21 -3.02 -7.14
CA ARG A 93 11.28 -1.95 -8.14
C ARG A 93 9.95 -1.23 -8.26
N ASP A 94 9.98 -0.05 -8.87
CA ASP A 94 8.83 0.84 -8.87
C ASP A 94 7.59 0.26 -9.54
N SER A 95 7.78 -0.53 -10.59
CA SER A 95 6.69 -1.15 -11.35
C SER A 95 7.11 -2.39 -12.13
N VAL A 96 6.12 -3.16 -12.57
CA VAL A 96 6.24 -4.28 -13.51
C VAL A 96 5.06 -4.28 -14.47
N MET A 97 5.33 -4.59 -15.74
CA MET A 97 4.29 -4.79 -16.76
C MET A 97 3.77 -6.23 -16.73
N ILE A 98 2.48 -6.41 -16.46
CA ILE A 98 1.86 -7.73 -16.24
C ILE A 98 0.85 -8.11 -17.33
N LYS A 99 0.59 -7.24 -18.31
CA LYS A 99 -0.32 -7.52 -19.41
C LYS A 99 0.37 -8.38 -20.48
N VAL A 100 -0.15 -9.60 -20.70
CA VAL A 100 0.50 -10.67 -21.48
C VAL A 100 0.69 -10.32 -22.96
N ASP A 101 -0.23 -9.56 -23.55
CA ASP A 101 -0.18 -9.10 -24.93
C ASP A 101 0.63 -7.81 -25.13
N ASP A 102 1.18 -7.25 -24.05
CA ASP A 102 2.05 -6.07 -24.13
C ASP A 102 3.48 -6.45 -24.52
N PRO A 103 4.14 -5.73 -25.45
CA PRO A 103 5.53 -6.01 -25.82
C PRO A 103 6.52 -5.88 -24.67
N ASN A 104 6.16 -5.17 -23.59
CA ASN A 104 6.96 -5.03 -22.39
C ASN A 104 6.59 -6.03 -21.29
N TYR A 105 5.79 -7.06 -21.56
CA TYR A 105 5.40 -8.07 -20.56
C TYR A 105 6.59 -8.60 -19.76
N GLY A 106 6.47 -8.52 -18.43
CA GLY A 106 7.49 -8.91 -17.46
C GLY A 106 8.69 -7.97 -17.31
N GLN A 107 8.73 -6.87 -18.07
CA GLN A 107 9.72 -5.83 -17.85
C GLN A 107 9.39 -5.05 -16.58
N VAL A 108 10.44 -4.56 -15.91
CA VAL A 108 10.36 -3.85 -14.63
C VAL A 108 10.96 -2.45 -14.78
N SER A 109 10.58 -1.52 -13.91
CA SER A 109 11.21 -0.20 -13.88
C SER A 109 12.69 -0.29 -13.50
N GLU A 110 13.56 0.47 -14.15
CA GLU A 110 14.96 0.60 -13.71
C GLU A 110 15.10 1.39 -12.39
N ARG A 111 14.01 2.02 -11.92
CA ARG A 111 13.98 2.92 -10.78
C ARG A 111 13.45 2.27 -9.51
N PHE A 112 13.86 2.87 -8.40
CA PHE A 112 13.25 2.75 -7.09
C PHE A 112 12.77 4.15 -6.69
N SER A 113 11.46 4.37 -6.59
CA SER A 113 10.93 5.66 -6.11
C SER A 113 11.02 5.71 -4.59
N ALA A 114 11.64 6.77 -4.04
CA ALA A 114 11.70 6.96 -2.59
C ALA A 114 10.29 6.98 -1.96
N LEU A 115 9.33 7.62 -2.62
CA LEU A 115 7.94 7.68 -2.17
C LEU A 115 7.30 6.28 -2.11
N ASN A 116 7.51 5.46 -3.14
CA ASN A 116 6.90 4.12 -3.19
C ASN A 116 7.60 3.16 -2.21
N GLN A 117 8.92 3.29 -2.02
CA GLN A 117 9.64 2.52 -1.00
C GLN A 117 9.17 2.87 0.42
N GLU A 118 9.00 4.15 0.72
CA GLU A 118 8.51 4.61 2.01
C GLU A 118 7.18 3.95 2.37
N TRP A 119 6.22 3.93 1.45
CA TRP A 119 4.92 3.30 1.71
C TRP A 119 5.02 1.81 2.01
N ILE A 120 5.90 1.08 1.33
CA ILE A 120 6.14 -0.34 1.61
C ILE A 120 6.69 -0.51 3.03
N PHE A 121 7.73 0.25 3.39
CA PHE A 121 8.36 0.14 4.71
C PHE A 121 7.43 0.55 5.85
N LEU A 122 6.69 1.65 5.70
CA LEU A 122 5.73 2.11 6.70
C LEU A 122 4.58 1.11 6.86
N ALA A 123 4.05 0.56 5.76
CA ALA A 123 2.99 -0.43 5.82
C ALA A 123 3.46 -1.72 6.51
N LEU A 124 4.65 -2.21 6.19
CA LEU A 124 5.25 -3.37 6.86
C LEU A 124 5.43 -3.13 8.36
N LEU A 125 6.08 -2.02 8.72
CA LEU A 125 6.35 -1.70 10.12
C LEU A 125 5.04 -1.55 10.91
N ASN A 126 4.08 -0.82 10.35
CA ASN A 126 2.83 -0.55 11.03
C ASN A 126 1.93 -1.79 11.11
N ALA A 127 1.94 -2.68 10.10
CA ALA A 127 1.23 -3.95 10.16
C ALA A 127 1.79 -4.89 11.24
N GLN A 128 3.07 -4.78 11.57
CA GLN A 128 3.71 -5.64 12.58
C GLN A 128 3.62 -5.08 13.99
N THR A 129 3.67 -3.76 14.15
CA THR A 129 3.90 -3.13 15.45
C THR A 129 2.96 -1.99 15.78
N GLU A 130 2.17 -1.52 14.81
CA GLU A 130 1.36 -0.29 14.91
C GLU A 130 2.17 0.96 15.31
N PHE A 131 3.50 0.90 15.17
CA PHE A 131 4.41 1.94 15.66
C PHE A 131 4.12 3.30 15.04
N ILE A 132 3.85 3.36 13.73
CA ILE A 132 3.62 4.61 13.02
C ILE A 132 2.35 5.29 13.53
N TRP A 133 1.24 4.56 13.62
CA TRP A 133 0.00 5.13 14.18
C TRP A 133 0.15 5.50 15.64
N THR A 134 0.78 4.63 16.44
CA THR A 134 1.00 4.88 17.86
C THR A 134 1.81 6.15 18.08
N TYR A 135 2.92 6.31 17.36
CA TYR A 135 3.78 7.48 17.47
C TYR A 135 3.10 8.74 16.94
N PHE A 136 2.41 8.66 15.80
CA PHE A 136 1.75 9.81 15.17
C PHE A 136 0.66 10.42 16.06
N TYR A 137 -0.16 9.59 16.70
CA TYR A 137 -1.25 10.04 17.56
C TYR A 137 -0.84 10.34 19.02
N GLN A 138 0.45 10.20 19.36
CA GLN A 138 0.98 10.73 20.64
C GLN A 138 1.09 12.26 20.63
N ASP A 139 1.14 12.88 19.44
CA ASP A 139 1.19 14.33 19.32
C ASP A 139 -0.19 14.96 19.63
N GLU A 140 -0.21 15.91 20.56
CA GLU A 140 -1.45 16.57 21.00
C GLU A 140 -2.11 17.37 19.87
N GLY A 141 -1.31 17.99 19.00
CA GLY A 141 -1.80 18.74 17.84
C GLY A 141 -2.49 17.83 16.83
N VAL A 142 -1.90 16.67 16.54
CA VAL A 142 -2.51 15.62 15.70
C VAL A 142 -3.82 15.13 16.31
N HIS A 143 -3.83 14.83 17.62
CA HIS A 143 -5.02 14.35 18.30
C HIS A 143 -6.15 15.39 18.26
N ASN A 144 -5.85 16.65 18.58
CA ASN A 144 -6.81 17.74 18.57
C ASN A 144 -7.37 18.01 17.17
N ALA A 145 -6.52 17.96 16.14
CA ALA A 145 -6.94 18.08 14.75
C ALA A 145 -7.86 16.92 14.34
N HIS A 146 -7.53 15.68 14.73
CA HIS A 146 -8.39 14.51 14.47
C HIS A 146 -9.76 14.68 15.12
N LEU A 147 -9.81 15.04 16.41
CA LEU A 147 -11.05 15.30 17.13
C LEU A 147 -11.88 16.39 16.46
N ALA A 148 -11.25 17.48 16.01
CA ALA A 148 -11.94 18.56 15.32
C ALA A 148 -12.54 18.11 13.98
N MET A 149 -11.83 17.27 13.21
CA MET A 149 -12.29 16.78 11.91
C MET A 149 -13.41 15.73 12.04
N TYR A 150 -13.21 14.74 12.91
CA TYR A 150 -14.02 13.52 12.91
C TYR A 150 -14.97 13.40 14.10
N ARG A 151 -14.82 14.26 15.12
CA ARG A 151 -15.61 14.23 16.37
C ARG A 151 -15.59 12.86 17.07
N GLN A 152 -14.49 12.14 16.91
CA GLN A 152 -14.28 10.80 17.46
C GLN A 152 -12.90 10.71 18.09
N GLU A 153 -12.82 10.12 19.28
CA GLU A 153 -11.55 9.76 19.89
C GLU A 153 -10.93 8.56 19.17
N VAL A 154 -9.63 8.64 18.91
CA VAL A 154 -8.84 7.49 18.47
C VAL A 154 -8.30 6.80 19.71
N TYR A 155 -8.84 5.63 20.02
CA TYR A 155 -8.26 4.75 21.03
C TYR A 155 -7.11 3.98 20.42
N LEU A 156 -5.88 4.43 20.69
CA LEU A 156 -4.71 3.60 20.41
C LEU A 156 -4.55 2.56 21.53
N PRO A 157 -4.29 1.29 21.20
CA PRO A 157 -3.80 0.36 22.20
C PRO A 157 -2.45 0.91 22.71
N ILE A 158 -2.37 1.18 24.01
CA ILE A 158 -1.10 1.49 24.64
C ILE A 158 -0.23 0.24 24.48
N VAL A 159 0.90 0.36 23.78
CA VAL A 159 1.89 -0.72 23.66
C VAL A 159 2.25 -1.18 25.07
N GLN A 160 1.78 -2.38 25.43
CA GLN A 160 2.16 -3.07 26.64
C GLN A 160 3.58 -3.60 26.48
N ASN A 161 4.49 -3.14 27.33
CA ASN A 161 5.69 -3.93 27.62
C ASN A 161 5.25 -5.30 28.17
N ALA A 162 6.02 -6.34 27.83
CA ALA A 162 5.73 -7.77 27.82
C ALA A 162 5.26 -8.46 29.14
N ASN A 163 4.60 -7.78 30.06
CA ASN A 163 4.06 -8.35 31.31
C ASN A 163 2.61 -7.88 31.53
N ASN A 164 1.66 -8.63 30.96
CA ASN A 164 0.23 -8.73 31.26
C ASN A 164 -0.39 -7.72 32.27
N VAL A 165 -1.28 -6.84 31.78
CA VAL A 165 -2.65 -6.49 32.27
C VAL A 165 -3.14 -5.28 31.49
N SER A 166 -4.24 -5.41 30.72
CA SER A 166 -4.82 -4.28 29.97
C SER A 166 -5.43 -3.27 30.94
N VAL A 167 -4.78 -2.12 31.07
CA VAL A 167 -5.30 -0.98 31.85
C VAL A 167 -5.65 0.12 30.87
N TYR A 168 -6.94 0.40 30.72
CA TYR A 168 -7.42 1.62 30.08
C TYR A 168 -7.16 2.78 31.05
N LYS A 169 -6.35 3.76 30.66
CA LYS A 169 -6.19 4.99 31.43
C LYS A 169 -7.06 6.07 30.79
N ASN A 170 -8.15 6.43 31.46
CA ASN A 170 -8.83 7.70 31.18
C ASN A 170 -7.84 8.82 31.49
N ILE A 171 -7.39 9.54 30.47
CA ILE A 171 -6.64 10.79 30.67
C ILE A 171 -7.63 11.94 30.63
N VAL A 172 -8.59 11.94 31.56
CA VAL A 172 -9.25 13.17 32.04
C VAL A 172 -9.66 12.97 33.49
N SER A 173 -9.00 13.68 34.41
CA SER A 173 -9.67 14.19 35.60
C SER A 173 -9.31 15.66 35.79
N LYS A 174 -10.28 16.50 35.43
CA LYS A 174 -10.41 17.95 35.63
C LYS A 174 -9.57 18.86 34.75
#